data_AF-A0A228K7K2-F1
#
_entry.id   AF-A0A228K7K2-F1
#
_cell.length_a   1.000
_cell.length_b   1.000
_cell.length_c   1.000
_cell.angle_alpha   90.00
_cell.angle_beta   90.00
_cell.angle_gamma   90.00
#
_symmetry.space_group_name_H-M   'P 1'
#
loop_
_entity.id
_entity.type
_entity.pdbx_description
1 polymer ?
#
loop_
_entity_poly.entity_id
_entity_poly.type
_entity_poly.pdbx_seq_one_letter_code
_entity_poly.pdbx_strand_id
1 'polypeptide(L)'
;MKHRLLRSAPFALLLSAFAAAPLAHAEEVGSVNTHFRVTGSDRVVVEAYDDPIVNGVTCYVSRARTGGIKGTLGVAEDPSEASIACRQVGPISFKEPLKQQTDVFSERMSFIFKTLHVVRVVDTKRNTIVYLTYSDRIVSGSPKNAVTAVPMPAGTTIPVK
;
A
#
# COMPACT_ATOMS: atom_id res chain seq x y z
N MET A 1 -27.42 -42.52 -49.71
CA MET A 1 -26.71 -41.23 -49.51
C MET A 1 -27.02 -40.77 -48.10
N LYS A 2 -26.11 -40.98 -47.13
CA LYS A 2 -25.33 -39.94 -46.43
C LYS A 2 -26.22 -38.74 -46.05
N HIS A 3 -26.55 -38.47 -44.79
CA HIS A 3 -25.66 -37.78 -43.85
C HIS A 3 -25.96 -38.13 -42.37
N ARG A 4 -24.89 -38.47 -41.63
CA ARG A 4 -24.82 -38.43 -40.17
C ARG A 4 -24.94 -36.98 -39.71
N LEU A 5 -25.78 -36.71 -38.71
CA LEU A 5 -25.69 -35.48 -37.92
C LEU A 5 -25.29 -35.85 -36.49
N LEU A 6 -24.13 -35.32 -36.11
CA LEU A 6 -23.40 -35.57 -34.89
C LEU A 6 -24.07 -34.93 -33.66
N ARG A 7 -23.93 -35.63 -32.54
CA ARG A 7 -24.23 -35.23 -31.16
C ARG A 7 -23.60 -33.87 -30.82
N SER A 8 -24.42 -32.91 -30.41
CA SER A 8 -23.98 -31.69 -29.71
C SER A 8 -23.86 -31.98 -28.21
N ALA A 9 -22.64 -31.91 -27.69
CA ALA A 9 -22.38 -31.94 -26.25
C ALA A 9 -22.66 -30.54 -25.66
N PRO A 10 -23.29 -30.42 -24.47
CA PRO A 10 -23.46 -29.13 -23.83
C PRO A 10 -22.13 -28.69 -23.21
N PHE A 11 -21.62 -27.56 -23.68
CA PHE A 11 -20.45 -26.88 -23.16
C PHE A 11 -20.80 -26.28 -21.79
N ALA A 12 -20.36 -26.92 -20.71
CA ALA A 12 -20.53 -26.42 -19.35
C ALA A 12 -19.67 -25.16 -19.16
N LEU A 13 -20.34 -24.01 -19.04
CA LEU A 13 -19.74 -22.70 -18.79
C LEU A 13 -19.20 -22.66 -17.35
N LEU A 14 -17.89 -22.87 -17.18
CA LEU A 14 -17.20 -22.60 -15.91
C LEU A 14 -17.05 -21.09 -15.74
N LEU A 15 -17.98 -20.46 -15.02
CA LEU A 15 -17.83 -19.07 -14.57
C LEU A 15 -16.80 -19.04 -13.44
N SER A 16 -15.59 -18.61 -13.77
CA SER A 16 -14.51 -18.33 -12.82
C SER A 16 -14.90 -17.13 -11.94
N ALA A 17 -15.28 -17.40 -10.70
CA ALA A 17 -15.39 -16.39 -9.65
C ALA A 17 -13.98 -15.87 -9.32
N PHE A 18 -13.57 -14.79 -9.99
CA PHE A 18 -12.42 -13.99 -9.58
C PHE A 18 -12.78 -13.31 -8.26
N ALA A 19 -12.34 -13.89 -7.14
CA ALA A 19 -12.39 -13.25 -5.84
C ALA A 19 -11.49 -12.00 -5.90
N ALA A 20 -12.12 -10.82 -5.94
CA ALA A 20 -11.43 -9.55 -5.79
C ALA A 20 -10.90 -9.47 -4.35
N ALA A 21 -9.60 -9.70 -4.16
CA ALA A 21 -8.95 -9.37 -2.91
C ALA A 21 -9.06 -7.85 -2.69
N PRO A 22 -9.35 -7.37 -1.47
CA PRO A 22 -9.37 -5.95 -1.20
C PRO A 22 -7.94 -5.42 -1.33
N LEU A 23 -7.65 -4.75 -2.44
CA LEU A 23 -6.45 -3.94 -2.58
C LEU A 23 -6.64 -2.73 -1.66
N ALA A 24 -5.71 -2.50 -0.74
CA ALA A 24 -5.63 -1.24 -0.04
C ALA A 24 -5.41 -0.14 -1.09
N HIS A 25 -6.45 0.65 -1.36
CA HIS A 25 -6.37 1.75 -2.32
C HIS A 25 -5.72 2.94 -1.64
N ALA A 26 -4.70 3.52 -2.30
CA ALA A 26 -4.14 4.81 -1.90
C ALA A 26 -5.19 5.90 -2.22
N GLU A 27 -5.63 6.63 -1.21
CA GLU A 27 -6.48 7.82 -1.40
C GLU A 27 -5.64 9.08 -1.22
N GLU A 28 -5.48 9.90 -2.25
CA GLU A 28 -4.80 11.20 -2.12
C GLU A 28 -5.66 12.14 -1.26
N VAL A 29 -5.15 12.47 -0.07
CA VAL A 29 -5.78 13.40 0.88
C VAL A 29 -5.44 14.85 0.55
N GLY A 30 -4.29 15.06 -0.09
CA GLY A 30 -3.88 16.37 -0.58
C GLY A 30 -2.44 16.38 -1.07
N SER A 31 -2.04 17.51 -1.65
CA SER A 31 -0.68 17.69 -2.15
C SER A 31 -0.23 19.15 -2.07
N VAL A 32 1.08 19.32 -1.92
CA VAL A 32 1.74 20.64 -1.91
C VAL A 32 2.79 20.65 -3.01
N ASN A 33 2.72 21.67 -3.88
CA ASN A 33 3.72 21.82 -4.93
C ASN A 33 5.08 22.18 -4.35
N THR A 34 6.11 21.50 -4.86
CA THR A 34 7.51 21.75 -4.59
C THR A 34 8.22 21.97 -5.93
N HIS A 35 9.33 22.71 -5.96
CA HIS A 35 10.11 22.94 -7.18
C HIS A 35 9.28 23.32 -8.43
N PHE A 36 9.00 24.61 -8.58
CA PHE A 36 8.27 25.14 -9.73
C PHE A 36 9.14 25.14 -10.99
N ARG A 37 8.72 24.42 -12.04
CA ARG A 37 9.40 24.39 -13.35
C ARG A 37 8.40 24.76 -14.45
N VAL A 38 8.90 25.35 -15.53
CA VAL A 38 8.08 25.78 -16.68
C VAL A 38 7.25 24.63 -17.28
N THR A 39 7.80 23.42 -17.24
CA THR A 39 7.18 22.20 -17.78
C THR A 39 6.24 21.49 -16.79
N GLY A 40 6.09 21.98 -15.56
CA GLY A 40 5.32 21.38 -14.47
C GLY A 40 6.12 21.26 -13.18
N SER A 41 5.49 21.58 -12.05
CA SER A 41 6.09 21.53 -10.71
C SER A 41 6.06 20.13 -10.12
N ASP A 42 7.09 19.80 -9.33
CA ASP A 42 7.07 18.64 -8.45
C ASP A 42 6.04 18.85 -7.33
N ARG A 43 5.68 17.79 -6.62
CA ARG A 43 4.78 17.91 -5.46
C ARG A 43 5.08 16.87 -4.41
N VAL A 44 4.77 17.19 -3.16
CA VAL A 44 4.64 16.20 -2.10
C VAL A 44 3.17 15.86 -1.99
N VAL A 45 2.82 14.61 -2.26
CA VAL A 45 1.47 14.07 -2.08
C VAL A 45 1.37 13.41 -0.72
N VAL A 46 0.19 13.48 -0.10
CA VAL A 46 -0.16 12.76 1.12
C VAL A 46 -1.30 11.82 0.78
N GLU A 47 -1.07 10.53 0.98
CA GLU A 47 -2.04 9.48 0.67
C GLU A 47 -2.40 8.70 1.95
N ALA A 48 -3.68 8.41 2.10
CA ALA A 48 -4.22 7.59 3.17
C ALA A 48 -4.26 6.12 2.75
N TYR A 49 -3.86 5.26 3.67
CA TYR A 49 -3.85 3.81 3.55
C TYR A 49 -4.49 3.19 4.79
N ASP A 50 -5.67 2.61 4.63
CA ASP A 50 -6.30 1.84 5.70
C ASP A 50 -5.63 0.48 5.85
N ASP A 51 -5.39 0.07 7.10
CA ASP A 51 -4.86 -1.26 7.35
C ASP A 51 -5.95 -2.32 7.05
N PRO A 52 -5.71 -3.24 6.10
CA PRO A 52 -6.72 -4.18 5.64
C PRO A 52 -7.14 -5.19 6.73
N ILE A 53 -6.30 -5.39 7.76
CA ILE A 53 -6.52 -6.38 8.83
C ILE A 53 -6.83 -5.70 10.17
N VAL A 54 -6.27 -4.50 10.41
CA VAL A 54 -6.47 -3.71 11.63
C VAL A 54 -7.43 -2.55 11.33
N ASN A 55 -8.73 -2.80 11.45
CA ASN A 55 -9.73 -1.75 11.26
C ASN A 55 -9.53 -0.61 12.26
N GLY A 56 -9.85 0.62 11.83
CA GLY A 56 -9.75 1.81 12.66
C GLY A 56 -8.36 2.41 12.73
N VAL A 57 -7.38 1.86 11.99
CA VAL A 57 -6.04 2.44 11.81
C VAL A 57 -5.84 2.84 10.35
N THR A 58 -5.45 4.10 10.15
CA THR A 58 -5.10 4.64 8.83
C THR A 58 -3.69 5.20 8.89
N CYS A 59 -2.90 4.89 7.87
CA CYS A 59 -1.55 5.39 7.67
C CYS A 59 -1.53 6.46 6.59
N TYR A 60 -1.14 7.67 6.97
CA TYR A 60 -0.88 8.76 6.03
C TYR A 60 0.58 8.71 5.60
N VAL A 61 0.82 8.48 4.32
CA VAL A 61 2.15 8.40 3.74
C VAL A 61 2.36 9.63 2.87
N SER A 62 3.39 10.41 3.17
CA SER A 62 3.79 11.53 2.33
C SER A 62 4.98 11.12 1.46
N ARG A 63 4.95 11.45 0.17
CA ARG A 63 6.05 11.17 -0.76
C ARG A 63 6.16 12.23 -1.84
N ALA A 64 7.36 12.40 -2.37
CA ALA A 64 7.59 13.26 -3.52
C ALA A 64 7.10 12.57 -4.81
N ARG A 65 6.42 13.35 -5.66
CA ARG A 65 6.00 12.97 -7.01
C ARG A 65 6.59 13.97 -7.99
N THR A 66 7.27 13.46 -9.01
CA THR A 66 7.93 14.28 -10.02
C THR A 66 6.90 14.87 -10.98
N GLY A 67 7.02 16.16 -11.25
CA GLY A 67 6.14 16.91 -12.13
C GLY A 67 6.52 16.90 -13.60
N GLY A 68 5.67 17.55 -14.40
CA GLY A 68 5.88 17.81 -15.82
C GLY A 68 5.83 16.58 -16.73
N ILE A 69 6.23 16.76 -17.99
CA ILE A 69 6.02 15.77 -19.08
C ILE A 69 6.56 14.37 -18.71
N LYS A 70 7.72 14.31 -18.04
CA LYS A 70 8.33 13.04 -17.60
C LYS A 70 7.56 12.38 -16.45
N GLY A 71 7.00 13.18 -15.54
CA GLY A 71 6.14 12.70 -14.46
C GLY A 71 4.79 12.19 -14.98
N THR A 72 4.16 12.93 -15.88
CA THR A 72 2.87 12.53 -16.48
C THR A 72 2.97 11.27 -17.35
N LEU A 73 4.13 11.04 -17.98
CA LEU A 73 4.40 9.82 -18.75
C LEU A 73 4.87 8.64 -17.88
N GLY A 74 5.05 8.83 -16.56
CA GLY A 74 5.53 7.78 -15.64
C GLY A 74 6.99 7.36 -15.87
N VAL A 75 7.75 8.18 -16.59
CA VAL A 75 9.16 7.92 -16.95
C VAL A 75 10.11 8.55 -15.93
N ALA A 76 9.61 9.49 -15.11
CA ALA A 76 10.37 10.05 -14.01
C ALA A 76 10.50 9.05 -12.86
N GLU A 77 11.68 9.05 -12.24
CA GLU A 77 11.94 8.31 -11.01
C GLU A 77 11.67 9.22 -9.82
N ASP A 78 10.67 8.89 -9.00
CA ASP A 78 10.35 9.68 -7.84
C ASP A 78 11.48 9.62 -6.78
N PRO A 79 11.72 10.72 -6.03
CA PRO A 79 12.66 10.73 -4.92
C PRO A 79 12.32 9.67 -3.87
N SER A 80 13.33 9.15 -3.17
CA SER A 80 13.16 8.06 -2.19
C SER A 80 12.69 8.54 -0.82
N GLU A 81 12.54 9.85 -0.62
CA GLU A 81 12.03 10.43 0.61
C GLU A 81 10.52 10.14 0.76
N ALA A 82 10.21 9.34 1.77
CA ALA A 82 8.85 9.11 2.24
C ALA A 82 8.80 9.30 3.77
N SER A 83 7.64 9.72 4.27
CA SER A 83 7.32 9.75 5.69
C SER A 83 5.98 9.08 5.92
N ILE A 84 5.76 8.57 7.14
CA ILE A 84 4.53 7.88 7.52
C ILE A 84 4.03 8.36 8.87
N ALA A 85 2.71 8.54 8.98
CA ALA A 85 2.02 8.77 10.24
C ALA A 85 0.76 7.90 10.28
N CYS A 86 0.75 6.90 11.15
CA CYS A 86 -0.43 6.06 11.34
C CYS A 86 -1.18 6.50 12.59
N ARG A 87 -2.50 6.60 12.48
CA ARG A 87 -3.38 7.10 13.53
C ARG A 87 -4.55 6.16 13.70
N GLN A 88 -5.01 6.06 14.94
CA GLN A 88 -6.33 5.53 15.21
C GLN A 88 -7.36 6.55 14.74
N VAL A 89 -8.14 6.20 13.72
CA VAL A 89 -9.22 7.03 13.16
C VAL A 89 -10.61 6.50 13.53
N GLY A 90 -10.68 5.32 14.14
CA GLY A 90 -11.92 4.71 14.61
C GLY A 90 -11.68 3.63 15.67
N PRO A 91 -12.72 2.92 16.11
CA PRO A 91 -12.58 1.78 17.02
C PRO A 91 -11.68 0.70 16.42
N ILE A 92 -10.67 0.24 17.18
CA ILE A 92 -9.74 -0.77 16.70
C ILE A 92 -10.37 -2.15 16.79
N SER A 93 -10.35 -2.89 15.67
CA SER A 93 -10.72 -4.30 15.63
C SER A 93 -9.84 -5.06 14.63
N PHE A 94 -9.65 -6.36 14.87
CA PHE A 94 -8.81 -7.23 14.07
C PHE A 94 -9.66 -8.20 13.27
N LYS A 95 -9.48 -8.25 11.94
CA LYS A 95 -10.17 -9.23 11.09
C LYS A 95 -9.63 -10.65 11.27
N GLU A 96 -8.35 -10.76 11.62
CA GLU A 96 -7.67 -12.02 11.87
C GLU A 96 -6.46 -11.79 12.81
N PRO A 97 -5.91 -12.85 13.44
CA PRO A 97 -4.68 -12.77 14.20
C PRO A 97 -3.50 -12.26 13.35
N LEU A 98 -2.73 -11.33 13.90
CA LEU A 98 -1.59 -10.72 13.24
C LEU A 98 -0.36 -11.62 13.32
N LYS A 99 0.41 -11.71 12.23
CA LYS A 99 1.80 -12.20 12.33
C LYS A 99 2.67 -11.14 13.02
N GLN A 100 3.77 -11.59 13.60
CA GLN A 100 4.76 -10.71 14.24
C GLN A 100 5.26 -9.59 13.29
N GLN A 101 5.42 -9.89 12.00
CA GLN A 101 5.81 -8.94 10.97
C GLN A 101 5.11 -9.29 9.64
N THR A 102 4.61 -8.29 8.90
CA THR A 102 3.97 -8.46 7.59
C THR A 102 4.01 -7.17 6.77
N ASP A 103 4.32 -7.27 5.47
CA ASP A 103 4.07 -6.20 4.51
C ASP A 103 2.58 -5.94 4.39
N VAL A 104 2.16 -4.75 4.83
CA VAL A 104 0.78 -4.28 4.73
C VAL A 104 0.49 -3.81 3.32
N PHE A 105 1.47 -3.15 2.71
CA PHE A 105 1.31 -2.49 1.43
C PHE A 105 2.65 -2.30 0.71
N SER A 106 2.61 -2.35 -0.62
CA SER A 106 3.75 -2.02 -1.47
C SER A 106 3.30 -1.27 -2.73
N GLU A 107 3.96 -0.16 -3.05
CA GLU A 107 3.68 0.63 -4.25
C GLU A 107 4.93 0.98 -5.05
N ARG A 108 4.83 0.89 -6.38
CA ARG A 108 5.91 1.29 -7.28
C ARG A 108 5.99 2.81 -7.40
N MET A 109 7.17 3.34 -7.12
CA MET A 109 7.54 4.75 -7.30
C MET A 109 8.28 5.02 -8.63
N SER A 110 8.67 3.97 -9.36
CA SER A 110 9.25 4.12 -10.70
C SER A 110 9.03 2.87 -11.55
N PHE A 111 9.12 3.04 -12.87
CA PHE A 111 9.07 1.93 -13.83
C PHE A 111 10.26 0.97 -13.68
N ILE A 112 11.41 1.49 -13.25
CA ILE A 112 12.67 0.74 -13.27
C ILE A 112 12.82 -0.04 -11.95
N PHE A 113 13.12 0.52 -10.77
CA PHE A 113 13.31 -0.34 -9.57
C PHE A 113 13.15 0.38 -8.21
N LYS A 114 12.06 1.13 -8.01
CA LYS A 114 11.73 1.70 -6.68
C LYS A 114 10.34 1.29 -6.24
N THR A 115 10.28 0.64 -5.09
CA THR A 115 9.04 0.27 -4.41
C THR A 115 9.08 0.85 -3.01
N LEU A 116 7.99 1.49 -2.60
CA LEU A 116 7.75 1.87 -1.22
C LEU A 116 7.05 0.72 -0.52
N HIS A 117 7.60 0.30 0.60
CA HIS A 117 7.04 -0.72 1.47
C HIS A 117 6.44 -0.07 2.71
N VAL A 118 5.34 -0.61 3.20
CA VAL A 118 4.79 -0.33 4.53
C VAL A 118 4.65 -1.67 5.25
N VAL A 119 5.48 -1.86 6.27
CA VAL A 119 5.55 -3.09 7.07
C VAL A 119 4.95 -2.84 8.44
N ARG A 120 4.06 -3.73 8.84
CA ARG A 120 3.50 -3.79 10.19
C ARG A 120 4.30 -4.77 11.03
N VAL A 121 4.68 -4.35 12.22
CA VAL A 121 5.37 -5.13 13.24
C VAL A 121 4.58 -5.06 14.54
N VAL A 122 4.35 -6.19 15.18
CA VAL A 122 3.64 -6.25 16.45
C VAL A 122 4.63 -6.21 17.62
N ASP A 123 4.52 -5.21 18.48
CA ASP A 123 5.21 -5.17 19.76
C ASP A 123 4.25 -5.67 20.86
N THR A 124 4.31 -6.97 21.14
CA THR A 124 3.48 -7.62 22.15
C THR A 124 3.75 -7.11 23.55
N LYS A 125 5.01 -6.82 23.89
CA LYS A 125 5.41 -6.36 25.23
C LYS A 125 4.81 -5.00 25.55
N ARG A 126 4.74 -4.11 24.56
CA ARG A 126 4.21 -2.74 24.70
C ARG A 126 2.77 -2.61 24.19
N ASN A 127 2.14 -3.72 23.80
CA ASN A 127 0.79 -3.78 23.20
C ASN A 127 0.59 -2.69 22.13
N THR A 128 1.51 -2.64 21.17
CA THR A 128 1.64 -1.56 20.19
C THR A 128 1.85 -2.15 18.79
N ILE A 129 1.23 -1.54 17.79
CA ILE A 129 1.46 -1.87 16.38
C ILE A 129 2.40 -0.82 15.79
N VAL A 130 3.54 -1.27 15.30
CA VAL A 130 4.56 -0.41 14.69
C VAL A 130 4.44 -0.52 13.18
N TYR A 131 4.41 0.62 12.50
CA TYR A 131 4.42 0.71 11.05
C TYR A 131 5.72 1.35 10.60
N LEU A 132 6.47 0.62 9.79
CA LEU A 132 7.72 1.06 9.18
C LEU A 132 7.48 1.25 7.69
N THR A 133 7.81 2.41 7.15
CA THR A 133 7.94 2.58 5.71
C THR A 133 9.40 2.64 5.31
N TYR A 134 9.77 1.95 4.23
CA TYR A 134 11.09 2.02 3.63
C TYR A 134 11.01 1.88 2.11
N SER A 135 12.05 2.32 1.41
CA SER A 135 12.13 2.20 -0.05
C SER A 135 13.24 1.26 -0.47
N ASP A 136 12.97 0.46 -1.49
CA ASP A 136 13.96 -0.43 -2.06
C ASP A 136 14.71 0.32 -3.16
N ARG A 137 16.05 0.34 -3.11
CA ARG A 137 16.88 0.78 -4.24
C ARG A 137 17.94 -0.26 -4.50
N ILE A 138 17.76 -1.02 -5.59
CA ILE A 138 18.56 -2.21 -5.94
C ILE A 138 20.06 -1.90 -6.08
N VAL A 139 20.45 -0.65 -6.35
CA VAL A 139 21.84 -0.30 -6.71
C VAL A 139 22.68 0.25 -5.54
N SER A 140 22.08 0.67 -4.42
CA SER A 140 22.83 1.23 -3.27
C SER A 140 22.24 0.95 -1.88
N GLY A 141 21.04 0.37 -1.81
CA GLY A 141 20.23 0.40 -0.58
C GLY A 141 19.76 1.83 -0.30
N SER A 142 18.46 2.04 -0.10
CA SER A 142 17.97 3.33 0.37
C SER A 142 17.76 3.20 1.88
N PRO A 143 18.65 3.73 2.74
CA PRO A 143 18.45 3.73 4.19
C PRO A 143 17.31 4.67 4.63
N LYS A 144 16.58 5.27 3.69
CA LYS A 144 15.48 6.19 3.97
C LYS A 144 14.27 5.37 4.42
N ASN A 145 13.95 5.55 5.69
CA ASN A 145 12.78 4.97 6.32
C ASN A 145 12.12 6.00 7.24
N ALA A 146 10.87 5.72 7.59
CA ALA A 146 10.16 6.42 8.64
C ALA A 146 9.33 5.41 9.43
N VAL A 147 9.11 5.68 10.71
CA VAL A 147 8.40 4.78 11.62
C VAL A 147 7.36 5.54 12.42
N THR A 148 6.27 4.86 12.71
CA THR A 148 5.20 5.34 13.58
C THR A 148 4.66 4.17 14.39
N ALA A 149 4.11 4.46 15.56
CA ALA A 149 3.64 3.44 16.48
C ALA A 149 2.24 3.81 16.96
N VAL A 150 1.31 2.86 16.86
CA VAL A 150 -0.07 3.00 17.31
C VAL A 150 -0.23 2.11 18.55
N PRO A 151 -0.20 2.70 19.76
CA PRO A 151 -0.47 1.94 20.97
C PRO A 151 -1.93 1.50 21.00
N MET A 152 -2.21 0.31 21.49
CA MET A 152 -3.59 -0.15 21.64
C MET A 152 -4.30 0.58 22.78
N PRO A 153 -5.59 0.93 22.60
CA PRO A 153 -6.43 1.42 23.67
C PRO A 153 -6.45 0.45 24.86
N ALA A 154 -6.72 0.98 26.04
CA ALA A 154 -6.88 0.16 27.24
C ALA A 154 -7.98 -0.89 27.02
N GLY A 155 -7.68 -2.16 27.38
CA GLY A 155 -8.60 -3.28 27.20
C GLY A 155 -8.59 -3.92 25.80
N THR A 156 -7.84 -3.40 24.84
CA THR A 156 -7.63 -4.04 23.54
C THR A 156 -6.32 -4.81 23.53
N THR A 157 -6.37 -6.12 23.32
CA THR A 157 -5.18 -6.99 23.19
C THR A 157 -4.98 -7.37 21.73
N ILE A 158 -3.75 -7.27 21.23
CA ILE A 158 -3.41 -7.68 19.87
C ILE A 158 -3.44 -9.21 19.78
N PRO A 159 -4.29 -9.83 18.93
CA PRO A 159 -4.22 -11.26 18.68
C PRO A 159 -3.02 -11.54 17.78
N VAL A 160 -2.04 -12.31 18.28
CA VAL A 160 -0.83 -12.69 17.51
C VAL A 160 -0.88 -14.18 17.16
N LYS A 161 -0.47 -14.51 15.93
CA LYS A 161 -0.33 -15.88 15.42
C LYS A 161 1.11 -16.37 15.46
#